data_AF-A0A6N8YAV5-F1
#
_entry.id   AF-A0A6N8YAV5-F1
#
_cell.length_a   1.000
_cell.length_b   1.000
_cell.length_c   1.000
_cell.angle_alpha   90.00
_cell.angle_beta   90.00
_cell.angle_gamma   90.00
#
_symmetry.space_group_name_H-M   'P 1'
#
loop_
_entity.id
_entity.type
_entity.pdbx_description
1 polymer ?
#
loop_
_entity_poly.entity_id
_entity_poly.type
_entity_poly.pdbx_seq_one_letter_code
_entity_poly.pdbx_strand_id
1 'polypeptide(L)'
;MEDPWEAIEACYDAGWTDGLPVVPPTEALVDAMLAAGVWAPDDVLLDDPWRGLAITARKAAVNAVMAGCRPEYFPVVGAAVRAMGAPTFGLHAAAASTGGAAILIAINGPVRDEIGIHYKENLFGPGFRANATIGRTVRLVLRNCLMAIPGALDKSTQGWPGKYAICFGEDEATCPWEPFHVSRGYEPSQSTVT
;
A
#
# COMPACT_ATOMS: atom_id res chain seq x y z
N MET A 1 14.89 -10.14 -19.38
CA MET A 1 16.00 -10.97 -18.85
C MET A 1 15.46 -12.35 -18.65
N GLU A 2 16.22 -13.37 -19.06
CA GLU A 2 15.84 -14.77 -18.84
C GLU A 2 16.15 -15.23 -17.41
N ASP A 3 17.10 -14.60 -16.71
CA ASP A 3 17.42 -14.89 -15.31
C ASP A 3 16.56 -14.03 -14.34
N PRO A 4 15.72 -14.65 -13.49
CA PRO A 4 14.98 -13.96 -12.44
C PRO A 4 15.88 -13.22 -11.45
N TRP A 5 17.09 -13.72 -11.16
CA TRP A 5 18.01 -13.09 -10.21
C TRP A 5 18.54 -11.77 -10.75
N GLU A 6 19.08 -11.76 -11.98
CA GLU A 6 19.51 -10.53 -12.65
C GLU A 6 18.39 -9.49 -12.75
N ALA A 7 17.15 -9.94 -12.94
CA ALA A 7 16.00 -9.04 -12.97
C ALA A 7 15.69 -8.38 -11.62
N ILE A 8 15.92 -9.10 -10.52
CA ILE A 8 15.82 -8.55 -9.17
C ILE A 8 16.97 -7.56 -8.92
N GLU A 9 18.21 -7.92 -9.28
CA GLU A 9 19.39 -7.04 -9.13
C GLU A 9 19.25 -5.75 -9.94
N ALA A 10 18.70 -5.80 -11.15
CA ALA A 10 18.40 -4.61 -11.94
C ALA A 10 17.42 -3.66 -11.23
N CYS A 11 16.48 -4.18 -10.44
CA CYS A 11 15.57 -3.36 -9.63
C CYS A 11 16.29 -2.71 -8.44
N TYR A 12 17.29 -3.39 -7.86
CA TYR A 12 18.17 -2.81 -6.84
C TYR A 12 19.03 -1.70 -7.43
N ASP A 13 19.66 -1.92 -8.58
CA ASP A 13 20.52 -0.94 -9.26
C ASP A 13 19.75 0.30 -9.71
N ALA A 14 18.53 0.12 -10.20
CA ALA A 14 17.63 1.23 -10.52
C ALA A 14 17.12 1.97 -9.27
N GLY A 15 17.43 1.46 -8.08
CA GLY A 15 17.03 2.02 -6.81
C GLY A 15 15.52 2.00 -6.63
N TRP A 16 14.81 0.95 -7.09
CA TRP A 16 13.35 0.84 -6.99
C TRP A 16 12.88 0.08 -5.74
N THR A 17 13.79 -0.57 -5.03
CA THR A 17 13.47 -1.41 -3.86
C THR A 17 13.57 -0.64 -2.55
N ASP A 18 12.94 -1.17 -1.52
CA ASP A 18 13.03 -0.71 -0.14
C ASP A 18 14.14 -1.44 0.65
N GLY A 19 15.03 -2.15 -0.03
CA GLY A 19 16.07 -3.01 0.58
C GLY A 19 15.70 -4.50 0.56
N LEU A 20 14.41 -4.83 0.44
CA LEU A 20 13.96 -6.20 0.19
C LEU A 20 13.83 -6.47 -1.32
N PRO A 21 13.96 -7.73 -1.78
CA PRO A 21 13.80 -8.05 -3.19
C PRO A 21 12.36 -7.75 -3.63
N VAL A 22 12.19 -7.43 -4.91
CA VAL A 22 10.90 -7.13 -5.52
C VAL A 22 10.61 -8.11 -6.64
N VAL A 23 9.34 -8.28 -7.01
CA VAL A 23 8.99 -8.96 -8.27
C VAL A 23 9.18 -7.95 -9.41
N PRO A 24 10.00 -8.23 -10.43
CA PRO A 24 10.15 -7.33 -11.57
C PRO A 24 8.81 -7.05 -12.26
N PRO A 25 8.37 -5.79 -12.40
CA PRO A 25 7.02 -5.45 -12.83
C PRO A 25 6.88 -5.54 -14.36
N THR A 26 6.75 -6.75 -14.89
CA THR A 26 6.47 -6.96 -16.32
C THR A 26 5.09 -6.42 -16.71
N GLU A 27 4.92 -6.02 -17.98
CA GLU A 27 3.65 -5.49 -18.49
C GLU A 27 2.48 -6.45 -18.22
N ALA A 28 2.65 -7.75 -18.47
CA ALA A 28 1.62 -8.75 -18.23
C ALA A 28 1.17 -8.82 -16.75
N LEU A 29 2.10 -8.70 -15.81
CA LEU A 29 1.76 -8.68 -14.38
C LEU A 29 1.04 -7.38 -13.99
N VAL A 30 1.45 -6.25 -14.56
CA VAL A 30 0.84 -4.94 -14.31
C VAL A 30 -0.58 -4.91 -14.88
N ASP A 31 -0.78 -5.43 -16.08
CA ASP A 31 -2.09 -5.50 -16.74
C ASP A 31 -3.04 -6.43 -15.98
N ALA A 32 -2.54 -7.55 -15.43
CA ALA A 32 -3.32 -8.44 -14.57
C ALA A 32 -3.79 -7.73 -13.27
N MET A 33 -2.94 -6.88 -12.66
CA MET A 33 -3.34 -6.06 -11.51
C MET A 33 -4.45 -5.08 -11.90
N LEU A 34 -4.24 -4.33 -13.00
CA LEU A 34 -5.20 -3.33 -13.48
C LEU A 34 -6.55 -3.96 -13.82
N ALA A 35 -6.56 -5.14 -14.45
CA ALA A 35 -7.78 -5.87 -14.80
C ALA A 35 -8.60 -6.33 -13.57
N ALA A 36 -7.98 -6.49 -12.40
CA ALA A 36 -8.67 -6.80 -11.15
C ALA A 36 -9.23 -5.56 -10.43
N GLY A 37 -8.80 -4.36 -10.83
CA GLY A 37 -9.27 -3.08 -10.29
C GLY A 37 -10.48 -2.52 -11.03
N VAL A 38 -10.98 -1.39 -10.53
CA VAL A 38 -12.08 -0.62 -11.16
C VAL A 38 -11.59 0.62 -11.92
N TRP A 39 -10.29 0.88 -11.89
CA TRP A 39 -9.68 2.10 -12.44
C TRP A 39 -9.05 1.83 -13.80
N ALA A 40 -9.21 2.78 -14.72
CA ALA A 40 -8.43 2.83 -15.94
C ALA A 40 -6.95 3.12 -15.62
N PRO A 41 -5.99 2.70 -16.46
CA PRO A 41 -4.56 2.84 -16.16
C PRO A 41 -4.10 4.27 -15.85
N ASP A 42 -4.73 5.27 -16.47
CA ASP A 42 -4.40 6.69 -16.34
C ASP A 42 -5.22 7.43 -15.28
N ASP A 43 -6.18 6.76 -14.63
CA ASP A 43 -6.94 7.36 -13.53
C ASP A 43 -5.99 7.76 -12.41
N VAL A 44 -6.10 9.02 -11.98
CA VAL A 44 -5.32 9.56 -10.87
C VAL A 44 -5.94 9.10 -9.56
N LEU A 45 -5.20 8.30 -8.79
CA LEU A 45 -5.60 7.84 -7.47
C LEU A 45 -5.19 8.84 -6.39
N LEU A 46 -4.04 9.48 -6.54
CA LEU A 46 -3.54 10.49 -5.61
C LEU A 46 -2.89 11.62 -6.39
N ASP A 47 -3.26 12.85 -6.06
CA ASP A 47 -2.60 14.07 -6.52
C ASP A 47 -1.83 14.70 -5.35
N ASP A 48 -0.57 15.05 -5.58
CA ASP A 48 0.29 15.76 -4.63
C ASP A 48 0.59 17.17 -5.16
N PRO A 49 -0.26 18.16 -4.82
CA PRO A 49 -0.13 19.51 -5.36
C PRO A 49 1.14 20.22 -4.88
N TRP A 50 1.73 19.80 -3.76
CA TRP A 50 2.96 20.41 -3.24
C TRP A 50 4.18 20.09 -4.11
N ARG A 51 4.14 18.95 -4.81
CA ARG A 51 5.24 18.47 -5.64
C ARG A 51 4.91 18.46 -7.13
N GLY A 52 3.65 18.70 -7.50
CA GLY A 52 3.17 18.56 -8.88
C GLY A 52 3.27 17.12 -9.39
N LEU A 53 3.06 16.15 -8.50
CA LEU A 53 3.14 14.72 -8.80
C LEU A 53 1.76 14.08 -8.70
N ALA A 54 1.47 13.17 -9.63
CA ALA A 54 0.26 12.35 -9.60
C ALA A 54 0.61 10.87 -9.62
N ILE A 55 -0.13 10.09 -8.84
CA ILE A 55 -0.06 8.64 -8.77
C ILE A 55 -1.27 8.09 -9.52
N THR A 56 -1.03 7.50 -10.68
CA THR A 56 -2.06 6.84 -11.47
C THR A 56 -2.28 5.40 -11.01
N ALA A 57 -3.38 4.79 -11.44
CA ALA A 57 -3.64 3.37 -11.22
C ALA A 57 -2.50 2.49 -11.76
N ARG A 58 -1.93 2.82 -12.93
CA ARG A 58 -0.76 2.10 -13.48
C ARG A 58 0.45 2.18 -12.55
N LYS A 59 0.75 3.35 -11.99
CA LYS A 59 1.87 3.51 -11.03
C LYS A 59 1.62 2.69 -9.76
N ALA A 60 0.40 2.68 -9.24
CA ALA A 60 0.04 1.83 -8.11
C ALA A 60 0.17 0.34 -8.45
N ALA A 61 -0.27 -0.10 -9.63
CA ALA A 61 -0.19 -1.48 -10.08
C ALA A 61 1.26 -1.97 -10.21
N VAL A 62 2.15 -1.15 -10.79
CA VAL A 62 3.59 -1.45 -10.86
C VAL A 62 4.16 -1.73 -9.47
N ASN A 63 3.89 -0.85 -8.50
CA ASN A 63 4.39 -1.02 -7.14
C ASN A 63 3.71 -2.20 -6.41
N ALA A 64 2.45 -2.53 -6.75
CA ALA A 64 1.76 -3.70 -6.23
C ALA A 64 2.39 -5.01 -6.72
N VAL A 65 2.74 -5.08 -8.01
CA VAL A 65 3.50 -6.21 -8.55
C VAL A 65 4.82 -6.33 -7.82
N MET A 66 5.59 -5.23 -7.73
CA MET A 66 6.88 -5.21 -7.04
C MET A 66 6.81 -5.69 -5.59
N ALA A 67 5.76 -5.32 -4.86
CA ALA A 67 5.53 -5.78 -3.50
C ALA A 67 5.17 -7.28 -3.41
N GLY A 68 4.78 -7.91 -4.52
CA GLY A 68 4.34 -9.30 -4.57
C GLY A 68 2.84 -9.48 -4.30
N CYS A 69 2.01 -8.44 -4.49
CA CYS A 69 0.56 -8.55 -4.39
C CYS A 69 0.01 -9.62 -5.34
N ARG A 70 -1.17 -10.14 -5.01
CA ARG A 70 -2.02 -10.86 -5.95
C ARG A 70 -3.03 -9.88 -6.57
N PRO A 71 -3.52 -10.09 -7.80
CA PRO A 71 -4.46 -9.18 -8.46
C PRO A 71 -5.69 -8.80 -7.62
N GLU A 72 -6.29 -9.75 -6.91
CA GLU A 72 -7.44 -9.54 -6.02
C GLU A 72 -7.16 -8.56 -4.86
N TYR A 73 -5.90 -8.25 -4.55
CA TYR A 73 -5.54 -7.26 -3.53
C TYR A 73 -5.54 -5.84 -4.10
N PHE A 74 -5.47 -5.69 -5.42
CA PHE A 74 -5.29 -4.41 -6.08
C PHE A 74 -6.44 -3.41 -5.83
N PRO A 75 -7.73 -3.82 -5.76
CA PRO A 75 -8.81 -2.92 -5.34
C PRO A 75 -8.54 -2.24 -3.99
N VAL A 76 -8.04 -2.99 -3.00
CA VAL A 76 -7.69 -2.47 -1.67
C VAL A 76 -6.49 -1.52 -1.75
N VAL A 77 -5.46 -1.88 -2.54
CA VAL A 77 -4.31 -1.00 -2.78
C VAL A 77 -4.76 0.33 -3.38
N GLY A 78 -5.58 0.31 -4.43
CA GLY A 78 -6.02 1.54 -5.07
C GLY A 78 -6.88 2.40 -4.14
N ALA A 79 -7.72 1.78 -3.31
CA ALA A 79 -8.49 2.48 -2.27
C ALA A 79 -7.56 3.11 -1.21
N ALA A 80 -6.52 2.40 -0.76
CA ALA A 80 -5.53 2.92 0.18
C ALA A 80 -4.76 4.13 -0.40
N VAL A 81 -4.34 4.04 -1.68
CA VAL A 81 -3.68 5.15 -2.37
C VAL A 81 -4.60 6.37 -2.46
N ARG A 82 -5.88 6.17 -2.77
CA ARG A 82 -6.87 7.27 -2.76
C ARG A 82 -7.08 7.86 -1.38
N ALA A 83 -7.17 7.04 -0.34
CA ALA A 83 -7.38 7.48 1.03
C ALA A 83 -6.24 8.37 1.53
N MET A 84 -4.98 8.03 1.20
CA MET A 84 -3.81 8.87 1.53
C MET A 84 -3.85 10.27 0.90
N GLY A 85 -4.59 10.45 -0.20
CA GLY A 85 -4.78 11.73 -0.88
C GLY A 85 -5.80 12.64 -0.19
N ALA A 86 -6.53 12.15 0.82
CA ALA A 86 -7.49 12.97 1.56
C ALA A 86 -6.78 14.13 2.28
N PRO A 87 -7.23 15.39 2.12
CA PRO A 87 -6.59 16.54 2.77
C PRO A 87 -6.48 16.42 4.30
N THR A 88 -7.46 15.78 4.92
CA THR A 88 -7.51 15.53 6.38
C THR A 88 -6.47 14.53 6.86
N PHE A 89 -5.94 13.67 5.99
CA PHE A 89 -4.90 12.71 6.34
C PHE A 89 -3.53 13.38 6.53
N GLY A 90 -3.25 14.45 5.79
CA GLY A 90 -2.02 15.22 5.94
C GLY A 90 -0.76 14.45 5.51
N LEU A 91 -0.82 13.74 4.37
CA LEU A 91 0.27 12.87 3.88
C LEU A 91 1.65 13.56 3.85
N HIS A 92 1.71 14.82 3.44
CA HIS A 92 2.96 15.56 3.39
C HIS A 92 3.65 15.61 4.75
N ALA A 93 2.89 15.91 5.81
CA ALA A 93 3.41 15.98 7.17
C ALA A 93 3.91 14.61 7.64
N ALA A 94 3.16 13.54 7.37
CA ALA A 94 3.57 12.18 7.72
C ALA A 94 4.86 11.74 6.99
N ALA A 95 4.95 12.00 5.68
CA ALA A 95 6.07 11.56 4.85
C ALA A 95 7.37 12.34 5.10
N ALA A 96 7.28 13.63 5.43
CA ALA A 96 8.42 14.52 5.69
C ALA A 96 8.79 14.63 7.18
N SER A 97 8.06 13.93 8.06
CA SER A 97 8.27 14.00 9.51
C SER A 97 9.65 13.47 9.92
N THR A 98 10.23 14.08 10.95
CA THR A 98 11.41 13.56 11.63
C THR A 98 11.08 12.43 12.62
N GLY A 99 9.80 12.17 12.88
CA GLY A 99 9.33 11.21 13.88
C GLY A 99 9.19 9.76 13.41
N GLY A 100 9.53 9.42 12.17
CA GLY A 100 9.50 8.01 11.73
C GLY A 100 8.13 7.44 11.39
N ALA A 101 7.12 8.28 11.14
CA ALA A 101 5.75 7.84 10.87
C ALA A 101 5.68 6.87 9.68
N ALA A 102 4.95 5.76 9.83
CA ALA A 102 4.46 4.99 8.68
C ALA A 102 3.00 5.30 8.41
N ILE A 103 2.58 4.95 7.19
CA ILE A 103 1.18 4.99 6.80
C ILE A 103 0.57 3.64 7.18
N LEU A 104 -0.17 3.63 8.28
CA LEU A 104 -0.94 2.48 8.74
C LEU A 104 -2.19 2.33 7.86
N ILE A 105 -2.46 1.11 7.44
CA ILE A 105 -3.63 0.74 6.63
C ILE A 105 -4.52 -0.15 7.48
N ALA A 106 -5.71 0.33 7.81
CA ALA A 106 -6.74 -0.46 8.47
C ALA A 106 -7.85 -0.79 7.47
N ILE A 107 -8.19 -2.08 7.36
CA ILE A 107 -9.19 -2.59 6.43
C ILE A 107 -10.42 -3.04 7.22
N ASN A 108 -11.61 -2.73 6.72
CA ASN A 108 -12.88 -3.11 7.32
C ASN A 108 -13.82 -3.73 6.27
N GLY A 109 -14.86 -4.42 6.75
CA GLY A 109 -15.91 -5.03 5.96
C GLY A 109 -15.55 -6.40 5.38
N PRO A 110 -16.42 -6.97 4.51
CA PRO A 110 -16.31 -8.34 4.00
C PRO A 110 -15.02 -8.66 3.25
N VAL A 111 -14.38 -7.67 2.62
CA VAL A 111 -13.13 -7.87 1.85
C VAL A 111 -12.04 -8.50 2.70
N ARG A 112 -12.05 -8.28 4.02
CA ARG A 112 -11.08 -8.87 4.95
C ARG A 112 -11.05 -10.39 4.81
N ASP A 113 -12.21 -11.03 4.79
CA ASP A 113 -12.34 -12.48 4.68
C ASP A 113 -12.17 -12.95 3.24
N GLU A 114 -12.65 -12.18 2.26
CA GLU A 114 -12.59 -12.52 0.83
C GLU A 114 -11.14 -12.66 0.32
N ILE A 115 -10.24 -11.78 0.76
CA ILE A 115 -8.84 -11.77 0.29
C ILE A 115 -7.84 -12.28 1.34
N GLY A 116 -8.34 -12.69 2.52
CA GLY A 116 -7.53 -13.23 3.61
C GLY A 116 -6.65 -12.19 4.31
N ILE A 117 -7.20 -11.00 4.57
CA ILE A 117 -6.57 -10.02 5.47
C ILE A 117 -6.61 -10.53 6.89
N HIS A 118 -5.46 -10.52 7.54
CA HIS A 118 -5.32 -10.92 8.93
C HIS A 118 -5.62 -9.78 9.90
N TYR A 119 -6.24 -10.14 11.01
CA TYR A 119 -6.72 -9.20 12.03
C TYR A 119 -6.59 -9.72 13.48
N LYS A 120 -5.82 -10.80 13.70
CA LYS A 120 -5.71 -11.46 15.01
C LYS A 120 -4.29 -11.47 15.57
N GLU A 121 -3.86 -12.58 16.19
CA GLU A 121 -2.58 -12.71 16.88
C GLU A 121 -1.40 -12.41 15.93
N ASN A 122 -0.31 -11.87 16.48
CA ASN A 122 0.85 -11.45 15.67
C ASN A 122 0.47 -10.43 14.57
N LEU A 123 -0.50 -9.54 14.85
CA LEU A 123 -1.11 -8.60 13.90
C LEU A 123 -0.12 -7.82 13.03
N PHE A 124 0.94 -7.31 13.64
CA PHE A 124 1.99 -6.53 12.97
C PHE A 124 3.25 -7.35 12.65
N GLY A 125 3.18 -8.66 12.85
CA GLY A 125 4.26 -9.58 12.53
C GLY A 125 4.14 -10.19 11.13
N PRO A 126 5.12 -11.01 10.73
CA PRO A 126 5.11 -11.67 9.43
C PRO A 126 4.12 -12.85 9.40
N GLY A 127 3.73 -13.28 8.20
CA GLY A 127 2.98 -14.53 7.98
C GLY A 127 1.79 -14.41 7.03
N PHE A 128 1.32 -13.19 6.77
CA PHE A 128 0.10 -12.96 5.99
C PHE A 128 0.41 -12.15 4.74
N ARG A 129 0.34 -12.79 3.57
CA ARG A 129 0.71 -12.18 2.29
C ARG A 129 -0.09 -10.92 2.01
N ALA A 130 -1.42 -10.96 2.15
CA ALA A 130 -2.27 -9.82 1.84
C ALA A 130 -1.85 -8.57 2.64
N ASN A 131 -1.76 -8.67 3.96
CA ASN A 131 -1.27 -7.61 4.84
C ASN A 131 0.12 -7.12 4.43
N ALA A 132 1.08 -8.04 4.32
CA ALA A 132 2.47 -7.70 4.06
C ALA A 132 2.64 -6.99 2.71
N THR A 133 1.99 -7.49 1.66
CA THR A 133 2.15 -6.96 0.30
C THR A 133 1.34 -5.68 0.09
N ILE A 134 0.15 -5.53 0.69
CA ILE A 134 -0.63 -4.28 0.62
C ILE A 134 0.12 -3.16 1.36
N GLY A 135 0.56 -3.41 2.59
CA GLY A 135 1.37 -2.45 3.35
C GLY A 135 2.66 -2.06 2.62
N ARG A 136 3.37 -3.06 2.09
CA ARG A 136 4.61 -2.82 1.32
C ARG A 136 4.36 -2.10 0.01
N THR A 137 3.24 -2.35 -0.65
CA THR A 137 2.86 -1.60 -1.85
C THR A 137 2.77 -0.11 -1.55
N VAL A 138 2.09 0.27 -0.46
CA VAL A 138 2.01 1.68 -0.07
C VAL A 138 3.40 2.26 0.20
N ARG A 139 4.29 1.52 0.88
CA ARG A 139 5.68 1.98 1.06
C ARG A 139 6.40 2.21 -0.27
N LEU A 140 6.31 1.27 -1.21
CA LEU A 140 6.93 1.39 -2.53
C LEU A 140 6.31 2.54 -3.33
N VAL A 141 5.00 2.76 -3.26
CA VAL A 141 4.33 3.91 -3.89
C VAL A 141 4.89 5.23 -3.35
N LEU A 142 4.97 5.40 -2.02
CA LEU A 142 5.54 6.61 -1.42
C LEU A 142 6.99 6.83 -1.86
N ARG A 143 7.78 5.74 -1.90
CA ARG A 143 9.19 5.80 -2.26
C ARG A 143 9.41 6.13 -3.74
N ASN A 144 8.76 5.38 -4.63
CA ASN A 144 9.01 5.41 -6.08
C ASN A 144 8.19 6.49 -6.80
N CYS A 145 7.04 6.90 -6.26
CA CYS A 145 6.19 7.91 -6.88
C CYS A 145 6.28 9.29 -6.21
N LEU A 146 6.53 9.34 -4.89
CA LEU A 146 6.60 10.60 -4.12
C LEU A 146 8.01 10.91 -3.58
N MET A 147 9.02 10.12 -3.97
CA MET A 147 10.41 10.31 -3.56
C MET A 147 10.63 10.26 -2.04
N ALA A 148 9.79 9.52 -1.30
CA ALA A 148 9.89 9.28 0.15
C ALA A 148 11.08 8.36 0.52
N ILE A 149 12.27 8.75 0.07
CA ILE A 149 13.54 8.05 0.23
C ILE A 149 14.29 8.63 1.44
N PRO A 150 14.90 7.80 2.31
CA PRO A 150 15.71 8.25 3.44
C PRO A 150 16.77 9.29 3.03
N GLY A 151 16.85 10.40 3.77
CA GLY A 151 17.78 11.50 3.48
C GLY A 151 17.29 12.49 2.42
N ALA A 152 16.38 12.08 1.54
CA ALA A 152 15.67 12.96 0.61
C ALA A 152 14.40 13.53 1.27
N LEU A 153 13.22 13.02 0.93
CA LEU A 153 11.97 13.45 1.55
C LEU A 153 11.78 12.84 2.94
N ASP A 154 12.18 11.59 3.15
CA ASP A 154 12.03 10.92 4.43
C ASP A 154 13.12 11.43 5.39
N LYS A 155 12.72 12.27 6.35
CA LYS A 155 13.61 12.94 7.32
C LYS A 155 13.60 12.29 8.70
N SER A 156 13.11 11.05 8.80
CA SER A 156 13.01 10.34 10.07
C SER A 156 14.37 10.29 10.80
N THR A 157 14.44 10.85 12.01
CA THR A 157 15.64 10.80 12.86
C THR A 157 15.88 9.37 13.36
N GLN A 158 14.80 8.71 13.75
CA GLN A 158 14.78 7.27 14.05
C GLN A 158 13.79 6.63 13.08
N GLY A 159 14.24 5.64 12.32
CA GLY A 159 13.35 4.85 11.47
C GLY A 159 12.41 3.97 12.29
N TRP A 160 11.35 3.45 11.66
CA TRP A 160 10.44 2.50 12.28
C TRP A 160 10.22 1.28 11.35
N PRO A 161 10.37 0.04 11.84
CA PRO A 161 10.17 -1.16 11.02
C PRO A 161 8.77 -1.27 10.40
N GLY A 162 7.74 -0.68 11.02
CA GLY A 162 6.39 -0.66 10.45
C GLY A 162 6.29 0.02 9.09
N LYS A 163 7.27 0.89 8.74
CA LYS A 163 7.34 1.52 7.41
C LYS A 163 7.47 0.51 6.27
N TYR A 164 7.89 -0.73 6.52
CA TYR A 164 7.96 -1.75 5.48
C TYR A 164 6.59 -2.27 5.06
N ALA A 165 5.66 -2.50 5.99
CA ALA A 165 4.45 -3.27 5.67
C ALA A 165 3.32 -3.20 6.72
N ILE A 166 3.03 -2.04 7.32
CA ILE A 166 1.94 -1.97 8.31
C ILE A 166 0.54 -1.96 7.66
N CYS A 167 -0.15 -3.10 7.74
CA CYS A 167 -1.52 -3.26 7.24
C CYS A 167 -2.24 -4.36 8.02
N PHE A 168 -3.50 -4.13 8.39
CA PHE A 168 -4.33 -5.11 9.10
C PHE A 168 -5.82 -4.91 8.84
N GLY A 169 -6.59 -5.95 9.14
CA GLY A 169 -8.06 -5.86 9.21
C GLY A 169 -8.52 -5.55 10.62
N GLU A 170 -9.69 -4.94 10.79
CA GLU A 170 -10.38 -4.94 12.09
C GLU A 170 -10.90 -6.35 12.43
N ASP A 171 -11.01 -6.73 13.71
CA ASP A 171 -11.73 -7.95 14.13
C ASP A 171 -13.20 -7.62 14.43
N GLU A 172 -14.02 -7.50 13.40
CA GLU A 172 -15.44 -7.13 13.56
C GLU A 172 -16.29 -8.22 14.23
N ALA A 173 -15.81 -9.47 14.30
CA ALA A 173 -16.59 -10.59 14.82
C ALA A 173 -16.46 -10.73 16.35
N THR A 174 -15.30 -10.41 16.91
CA THR A 174 -15.05 -10.54 18.35
C THR A 174 -15.01 -9.20 19.09
N CYS A 175 -14.82 -8.10 18.37
CA CYS A 175 -14.82 -6.76 18.95
C CYS A 175 -16.20 -6.43 19.55
N PRO A 176 -16.27 -5.93 20.80
CA PRO A 176 -17.53 -5.54 21.43
C PRO A 176 -18.09 -4.21 20.89
N TRP A 177 -17.30 -3.47 20.10
CA TRP A 177 -17.71 -2.21 19.50
C TRP A 177 -18.27 -2.42 18.11
N GLU A 178 -19.12 -1.48 17.68
CA GLU A 178 -19.57 -1.41 16.30
C GLU A 178 -18.35 -1.31 15.35
N PRO A 179 -18.33 -2.06 14.23
CA PRO A 179 -17.25 -2.00 13.27
C PRO A 179 -16.90 -0.56 12.90
N PHE A 180 -15.61 -0.26 12.83
CA PHE A 180 -15.14 1.11 12.66
C PHE A 180 -15.78 1.77 11.44
N HIS A 181 -15.86 1.08 10.30
CA HIS A 181 -16.49 1.62 9.09
C HIS A 181 -17.98 1.94 9.28
N VAL A 182 -18.72 1.12 10.03
CA VAL A 182 -20.15 1.37 10.33
C VAL A 182 -20.29 2.59 11.22
N SER A 183 -19.46 2.74 12.24
CA SER A 183 -19.44 3.95 13.09
C SER A 183 -19.10 5.24 12.33
N ARG A 184 -18.50 5.10 11.13
CA ARG A 184 -18.17 6.18 10.19
C ARG A 184 -19.28 6.42 9.15
N GLY A 185 -20.40 5.71 9.24
CA GLY A 185 -21.58 5.87 8.40
C GLY A 185 -21.59 5.02 7.12
N TYR A 186 -20.74 4.01 7.02
CA TYR A 186 -20.77 3.05 5.91
C TYR A 186 -21.68 1.86 6.23
N GLU A 187 -22.25 1.26 5.18
CA GLU A 187 -23.07 0.06 5.34
C GLU A 187 -22.23 -1.14 5.81
N PRO A 188 -22.77 -2.06 6.62
CA PRO A 188 -22.03 -3.25 7.09
C PRO A 188 -21.50 -4.16 5.98
N SER A 189 -22.12 -4.12 4.80
CA SER A 189 -21.68 -4.87 3.62
C SER A 189 -20.59 -4.15 2.82
N GLN A 190 -20.28 -2.89 3.14
CA GLN A 190 -19.32 -2.07 2.42
C GLN A 190 -17.92 -2.23 3.02
N SER A 191 -16.96 -2.58 2.18
CA SER A 191 -15.56 -2.64 2.59
C SER A 191 -14.88 -1.28 2.48
N THR A 192 -14.02 -0.96 3.45
CA THR A 192 -13.30 0.32 3.50
C THR A 192 -11.83 0.16 3.87
N VAL A 193 -11.04 1.18 3.54
CA VAL A 193 -9.68 1.37 4.02
C VAL A 193 -9.58 2.72 4.73
N THR A 194 -8.91 2.74 5.89
CA THR A 194 -8.57 3.94 6.66
C THR A 194 -7.07 4.08 6.80
#